data_AF-A0A4P7BG89-F1
#
_entry.id   AF-A0A4P7BG89-F1
#
_cell.length_a   1.000
_cell.length_b   1.000
_cell.length_c   1.000
_cell.angle_alpha   90.00
_cell.angle_beta   90.00
_cell.angle_gamma   90.00
#
_symmetry.space_group_name_H-M   'P 1'
#
loop_
_entity.id
_entity.type
_entity.pdbx_description
1 polymer ?
#
loop_
_entity_poly.entity_id
_entity_poly.type
_entity_poly.pdbx_seq_one_letter_code
_entity_poly.pdbx_strand_id
1 'polypeptide(L)'
;MPQKTPVFPGPRTARGAVLAVLLSNADQLGAEPLRGRVTLAAIVRALKRKYHWPIETASFPSNTADGRASWATVYTLPPDVIARALDARGRDWLKAAGA
;
A
#
# COMPACT_ATOMS: atom_id res chain seq x y z
N MET A 1 15.72 17.42 4.34
CA MET A 1 14.31 17.77 4.63
C MET A 1 13.84 16.90 5.78
N PRO A 2 13.19 17.43 6.84
CA PRO A 2 12.70 16.59 7.92
C PRO A 2 11.68 15.60 7.36
N GLN A 3 11.96 14.30 7.48
CA GLN A 3 11.01 13.26 7.10
C GLN A 3 9.79 13.41 8.02
N LYS A 4 8.66 13.82 7.45
CA LYS A 4 7.41 13.94 8.21
C LYS A 4 6.99 12.55 8.67
N THR A 5 6.65 12.43 9.94
CA THR A 5 6.20 11.15 10.53
C THR A 5 4.97 10.65 9.78
N PRO A 6 4.94 9.38 9.34
CA PRO A 6 3.78 8.79 8.70
C PRO A 6 2.54 8.86 9.60
N VAL A 7 1.40 9.22 9.02
CA VAL A 7 0.12 9.32 9.74
C VAL A 7 -0.80 8.19 9.30
N PHE A 8 -1.40 7.49 10.25
CA PHE A 8 -2.32 6.40 9.93
C PHE A 8 -3.68 6.96 9.44
N PRO A 9 -4.16 6.58 8.23
CA PRO A 9 -5.52 6.87 7.79
C PRO A 9 -6.53 6.02 8.57
N GLY A 10 -7.81 6.41 8.59
CA GLY A 10 -8.84 5.64 9.32
C GLY A 10 -8.86 4.14 8.93
N PRO A 11 -8.92 3.21 9.90
CA PRO A 11 -8.70 1.78 9.68
C PRO A 11 -9.76 1.12 8.78
N ARG A 12 -11.00 1.60 8.82
CA ARG A 12 -12.11 1.10 7.98
C ARG A 12 -12.27 1.82 6.63
N THR A 13 -11.26 2.58 6.20
CA THR A 13 -11.29 3.26 4.90
C THR A 13 -10.55 2.44 3.84
N ALA A 14 -10.83 2.67 2.55
CA ALA A 14 -10.06 2.05 1.47
C ALA A 14 -8.54 2.32 1.57
N ARG A 15 -8.15 3.47 2.13
CA ARG A 15 -6.74 3.81 2.39
C ARG A 15 -6.16 3.00 3.54
N GLY A 16 -6.96 2.79 4.59
CA GLY A 16 -6.60 1.93 5.73
C GLY A 16 -6.42 0.47 5.30
N ALA A 17 -7.30 -0.04 4.43
CA ALA A 17 -7.19 -1.38 3.89
C ALA A 17 -5.92 -1.57 3.03
N VAL A 18 -5.63 -0.62 2.11
CA VAL A 18 -4.38 -0.67 1.33
C VAL A 18 -3.15 -0.55 2.24
N LEU A 19 -3.19 0.30 3.27
CA LEU A 19 -2.09 0.39 4.23
C LEU A 19 -1.91 -0.91 5.01
N ALA A 20 -2.98 -1.60 5.40
CA ALA A 20 -2.89 -2.88 6.10
C ALA A 20 -2.18 -3.96 5.27
N VAL A 21 -2.47 -4.03 3.96
CA VAL A 21 -1.76 -4.95 3.04
C VAL A 21 -0.27 -4.62 2.93
N LEU A 22 0.07 -3.32 2.83
CA LEU A 22 1.47 -2.91 2.80
C LEU A 22 2.19 -3.22 4.13
N LEU A 23 1.50 -3.10 5.27
CA LEU A 23 2.03 -3.43 6.60
C LEU A 23 2.15 -4.93 6.84
N SER A 24 1.37 -5.77 6.16
CA SER A 24 1.52 -7.22 6.22
C SER A 24 2.69 -7.73 5.39
N ASN A 25 3.48 -6.82 4.78
CA ASN A 25 4.56 -7.15 3.84
C ASN A 25 4.08 -8.05 2.67
N ALA A 26 2.81 -7.93 2.30
CA ALA A 26 2.28 -8.61 1.13
C ALA A 26 2.42 -7.68 -0.07
N ASP A 27 2.84 -8.23 -1.20
CA ASP A 27 2.92 -7.46 -2.44
C ASP A 27 1.51 -7.06 -2.88
N GLN A 28 1.23 -5.76 -2.87
CA GLN A 28 0.00 -5.24 -3.45
C GLN A 28 0.20 -5.10 -4.96
N LEU A 29 -0.24 -6.12 -5.70
CA LEU A 29 -0.22 -6.14 -7.16
C LEU A 29 -1.22 -5.11 -7.70
N GLY A 30 -0.74 -4.20 -8.53
CA GLY A 30 -1.56 -3.23 -9.26
C GLY A 30 -2.27 -3.86 -10.45
N ALA A 31 -3.17 -4.83 -10.21
CA ALA A 31 -4.08 -5.30 -11.22
C ALA A 31 -5.48 -5.49 -10.61
N GLU A 32 -6.48 -4.92 -11.31
CA GLU A 32 -7.90 -4.79 -10.98
C GLU A 32 -8.36 -3.68 -10.01
N PRO A 33 -9.52 -3.05 -10.29
CA PRO A 33 -10.02 -1.92 -9.52
C PRO A 33 -10.50 -2.40 -8.14
N LEU A 34 -9.86 -1.88 -7.09
CA LEU A 34 -10.44 -1.81 -5.75
C LEU A 34 -11.88 -1.30 -5.88
N ARG A 35 -12.87 -2.14 -5.52
CA ARG A 35 -14.31 -1.85 -5.73
C ARG A 35 -14.64 -0.37 -5.46
N GLY A 36 -14.85 0.42 -6.52
CA GLY A 36 -15.14 1.86 -6.45
C GLY A 36 -14.46 2.71 -7.53
N ARG A 37 -14.75 4.02 -7.55
CA ARG A 37 -14.18 5.00 -8.50
C ARG A 37 -12.69 5.34 -8.24
N VAL A 38 -12.10 4.84 -7.16
CA VAL A 38 -10.75 5.23 -6.72
C VAL A 38 -9.77 4.10 -6.99
N THR A 39 -8.81 4.35 -7.88
CA THR A 39 -7.77 3.39 -8.23
C THR A 39 -6.76 3.20 -7.09
N LEU A 40 -6.07 2.04 -7.06
CA LEU A 40 -4.97 1.78 -6.13
C LEU A 40 -3.89 2.88 -6.21
N ALA A 41 -3.53 3.30 -7.43
CA ALA A 41 -2.58 4.38 -7.66
C ALA A 41 -3.00 5.71 -7.00
N ALA A 42 -4.30 6.05 -7.01
CA ALA A 42 -4.82 7.24 -6.36
C ALA A 42 -4.75 7.13 -4.82
N ILE A 43 -5.02 5.95 -4.26
CA ILE A 43 -4.85 5.69 -2.82
C ILE A 43 -3.38 5.79 -2.41
N VAL A 44 -2.48 5.15 -3.14
CA VAL A 44 -1.04 5.21 -2.89
C VAL A 44 -0.53 6.66 -2.99
N ARG A 45 -0.98 7.43 -3.98
CA ARG A 45 -0.64 8.85 -4.11
C ARG A 45 -1.09 9.64 -2.88
N ALA A 46 -2.29 9.37 -2.37
CA ALA A 46 -2.78 10.01 -1.15
C ALA A 46 -1.94 9.59 0.08
N LEU A 47 -1.58 8.31 0.21
CA LEU A 47 -0.73 7.82 1.29
C LEU A 47 0.65 8.50 1.30
N LYS A 48 1.28 8.65 0.13
CA LYS A 48 2.56 9.37 -0.01
C LYS A 48 2.42 10.86 0.31
N ARG A 49 1.43 11.55 -0.28
CA ARG A 49 1.32 13.02 -0.23
C ARG A 49 0.68 13.55 1.05
N LYS A 50 -0.42 12.96 1.48
CA LYS A 50 -1.23 13.43 2.62
C LYS A 50 -0.84 12.76 3.94
N TYR A 51 -0.44 11.49 3.88
CA TYR A 51 -0.15 10.69 5.06
C TYR A 51 1.35 10.41 5.25
N HIS A 52 2.20 10.92 4.35
CA HIS A 52 3.66 10.87 4.45
C HIS A 52 4.26 9.46 4.53
N TRP A 53 3.58 8.45 3.99
CA TRP A 53 4.13 7.09 3.95
C TRP A 53 5.22 6.95 2.87
N PRO A 54 6.39 6.39 3.22
CA PRO A 54 7.50 6.19 2.29
C PRO A 54 7.26 4.92 1.44
N ILE A 55 6.22 4.93 0.61
CA ILE A 55 5.87 3.78 -0.24
C ILE A 55 6.80 3.77 -1.46
N GLU A 56 7.42 2.63 -1.71
CA GLU A 56 8.23 2.36 -2.89
C GLU A 56 7.35 1.85 -4.04
N THR A 57 7.82 2.00 -5.26
CA THR A 57 7.06 1.61 -6.45
C THR A 57 8.02 1.02 -7.46
N ALA A 58 7.81 -0.25 -7.78
CA ALA A 58 8.59 -0.95 -8.78
C ALA A 58 7.65 -1.44 -9.88
N SER A 59 8.11 -1.40 -11.13
CA SER A 59 7.36 -1.92 -12.27
C SER A 59 8.22 -2.91 -13.02
N PHE A 60 7.67 -4.10 -13.25
CA PHE A 60 8.37 -5.20 -13.91
C PHE A 60 7.55 -5.68 -15.12
N PRO A 61 8.21 -6.12 -16.20
CA PRO A 61 7.51 -6.77 -17.30
C PRO A 61 6.82 -8.03 -16.77
N SER A 62 5.54 -8.16 -17.08
CA SER A 62 4.70 -9.29 -16.68
C SER A 62 3.89 -9.74 -17.88
N ASN A 63 3.66 -11.04 -18.04
CA ASN A 63 2.81 -11.54 -19.12
C ASN A 63 1.41 -11.74 -18.58
N THR A 64 0.41 -11.25 -19.31
CA THR A 64 -0.99 -11.63 -19.04
C THR A 64 -1.18 -13.11 -19.37
N ALA A 65 -2.24 -13.74 -18.82
CA ALA A 65 -2.56 -15.15 -19.07
C ALA A 65 -2.66 -15.49 -20.57
N ASP A 66 -3.04 -14.50 -21.40
CA ASP A 66 -3.13 -14.63 -22.87
C ASP A 66 -1.81 -14.35 -23.61
N GLY A 67 -0.68 -14.26 -22.91
CA GLY A 67 0.66 -14.13 -23.51
C GLY A 67 1.05 -12.71 -23.99
N ARG A 68 0.23 -11.70 -23.71
CA ARG A 68 0.58 -10.30 -24.05
C ARG A 68 1.53 -9.71 -23.02
N ALA A 69 2.54 -9.00 -23.51
CA ALA A 69 3.42 -8.19 -22.69
C ALA A 69 2.61 -7.13 -21.95
N SER A 70 2.68 -7.16 -20.62
CA SER A 70 2.08 -6.24 -19.69
C SER A 70 3.15 -5.74 -18.70
N TRP A 71 2.78 -4.80 -17.86
CA TRP A 71 3.62 -4.31 -16.78
C TRP A 71 2.87 -4.49 -15.47
N ALA A 72 3.50 -5.16 -14.51
CA ALA A 72 3.01 -5.25 -13.15
C ALA A 72 3.64 -4.16 -12.30
N THR A 73 2.83 -3.29 -11.70
CA THR A 73 3.29 -2.33 -10.71
C THR A 73 3.07 -2.88 -9.32
N VAL A 74 4.13 -2.94 -8.52
CA VAL A 74 4.13 -3.37 -7.13
C VAL A 74 4.41 -2.18 -6.23
N TYR A 75 3.70 -2.13 -5.11
CA TYR A 75 3.90 -1.13 -4.06
C TYR A 75 4.35 -1.83 -2.78
N THR A 76 5.44 -1.33 -2.19
CA THR A 76 6.05 -1.91 -0.99
C THR A 76 6.36 -0.82 0.04
N LEU A 77 6.52 -1.23 1.30
CA LEU A 77 7.07 -0.38 2.35
C LEU A 77 8.46 -0.92 2.76
N PRO A 78 9.42 -0.04 3.09
CA PRO A 78 10.68 -0.47 3.66
C PRO A 78 10.47 -1.31 4.93
N PRO A 79 11.20 -2.44 5.12
CA PRO A 79 11.01 -3.32 6.26
C PRO A 79 11.16 -2.62 7.62
N ASP A 80 12.07 -1.65 7.72
CA ASP A 80 12.28 -0.83 8.92
C ASP A 80 11.08 0.07 9.24
N VAL A 81 10.41 0.58 8.19
CA VAL A 81 9.18 1.37 8.33
C VAL A 81 8.02 0.48 8.78
N ILE A 82 7.92 -0.74 8.24
CA ILE A 82 6.91 -1.72 8.67
C ILE A 82 7.09 -2.04 10.15
N ALA A 83 8.30 -2.40 10.58
CA ALA A 83 8.59 -2.74 11.97
C ALA A 83 8.21 -1.59 12.92
N ARG A 84 8.66 -0.35 12.61
CA ARG A 84 8.32 0.85 13.38
C ARG A 84 6.82 1.12 13.42
N ALA A 85 6.13 0.92 12.29
CA ALA A 85 4.70 1.12 12.20
C ALA A 85 3.92 0.11 13.04
N LEU A 86 4.31 -1.17 13.01
CA LEU A 86 3.69 -2.25 13.78
C LEU A 86 3.89 -2.06 15.29
N ASP A 87 5.06 -1.60 15.72
CA ASP A 87 5.33 -1.31 17.13
C ASP A 87 4.56 -0.09 17.64
N ALA A 88 4.28 0.89 16.78
CA ALA A 88 3.48 2.05 17.15
C ALA A 88 2.00 1.70 17.32
N ARG A 89 1.29 1.41 16.21
CA ARG A 89 -0.15 1.06 16.18
C ARG A 89 -0.58 0.25 14.96
N GLY A 90 0.34 -0.13 14.07
CA GLY A 90 0.03 -0.77 12.79
C GLY A 90 -0.71 -2.10 12.93
N ARG A 91 -0.58 -2.78 14.07
CA ARG A 91 -1.32 -4.01 14.39
C ARG A 91 -2.85 -3.81 14.42
N ASP A 92 -3.32 -2.61 14.74
CA ASP A 92 -4.76 -2.30 14.74
C ASP A 92 -5.34 -2.29 13.31
N TRP A 93 -4.51 -1.93 12.33
CA TRP A 93 -4.88 -1.94 10.91
C TRP A 93 -4.90 -3.36 10.34
N LEU A 94 -4.00 -4.24 10.79
CA LEU A 94 -4.04 -5.66 10.45
C LEU A 94 -5.32 -6.32 10.98
N LYS A 95 -5.63 -6.11 12.26
CA LYS A 95 -6.87 -6.60 12.89
C LYS A 95 -8.14 -6.07 12.21
N ALA A 96 -8.16 -4.79 11.83
CA ALA A 96 -9.30 -4.18 11.16
C ALA A 96 -9.49 -4.71 9.72
N ALA A 97 -8.44 -5.19 9.08
CA ALA A 97 -8.48 -5.80 7.75
C ALA A 97 -8.87 -7.29 7.78
N GLY A 98 -8.93 -7.93 8.96
CA GLY A 98 -9.25 -9.34 9.11
C GLY A 98 -8.06 -10.29 8.95
N ALA A 99 -6.83 -9.79 9.09
CA ALA A 99 -5.59 -10.57 9.10
C ALA A 99 -5.23 -11.08 10.51
#